data_AF-A0A973DQ37-F1
#
_entry.id   AF-A0A973DQ37-F1
#
_cell.length_a   1.000
_cell.length_b   1.000
_cell.length_c   1.000
_cell.angle_alpha   90.00
_cell.angle_beta   90.00
_cell.angle_gamma   90.00
#
_symmetry.space_group_name_H-M   'P 1'
#
loop_
_entity.id
_entity.type
_entity.pdbx_description
1 polymer ?
#
loop_
_entity_poly.entity_id
_entity_poly.type
_entity_poly.pdbx_seq_one_letter_code
_entity_poly.pdbx_strand_id
1 'polypeptide(L)'
;AIGILGGTFDPVHFGHLRSALDIAYDLNLAKVQLMPNSTPPHKSQAQASDQQRLAMLNLATSKCDKLGVDSRELISGGLSWEWILCSV
;
A
#
# COMPACT_ATOMS: atom_id res chain seq x y z
N ALA A 1 8.00 11.85 -10.71
CA ALA A 1 7.35 10.52 -10.82
C ALA A 1 6.73 10.12 -9.48
N ILE A 2 5.77 9.19 -9.48
CA ILE A 2 5.13 8.61 -8.30
C ILE A 2 5.47 7.12 -8.26
N GLY A 3 5.88 6.61 -7.10
CA GLY A 3 6.12 5.18 -6.88
C GLY A 3 4.92 4.48 -6.24
N ILE A 4 4.79 3.18 -6.44
CA ILE A 4 3.78 2.33 -5.79
C ILE A 4 4.50 1.23 -5.01
N LEU A 5 4.15 1.05 -3.74
CA LEU A 5 4.62 -0.03 -2.89
C LEU A 5 3.41 -0.89 -2.47
N GLY A 6 3.25 -2.05 -3.10
CA GLY A 6 2.24 -3.04 -2.73
C GLY A 6 2.63 -3.85 -1.49
N GLY A 7 1.64 -4.28 -0.71
CA GLY A 7 1.87 -5.14 0.44
C GLY A 7 0.59 -5.44 1.23
N THR A 8 0.60 -6.48 2.06
CA THR A 8 -0.56 -6.78 2.91
C THR A 8 -0.71 -5.76 4.05
N PHE A 9 0.37 -5.29 4.66
CA PHE A 9 0.33 -4.32 5.77
C PHE A 9 -0.58 -4.76 6.95
N ASP A 10 -0.32 -5.96 7.49
CA ASP A 10 -1.06 -6.57 8.59
C ASP A 10 -0.17 -6.83 9.82
N PRO A 11 0.16 -5.79 10.62
CA PRO A 11 -0.10 -4.36 10.43
C PRO A 11 1.05 -3.63 9.70
N VAL A 12 0.83 -2.35 9.34
CA VAL A 12 1.91 -1.46 8.92
C VAL A 12 2.92 -1.25 10.07
N HIS A 13 4.21 -1.18 9.74
CA HIS A 13 5.30 -0.98 10.69
C HIS A 13 6.42 -0.13 10.08
N PHE A 14 7.38 0.31 10.90
CA PHE A 14 8.45 1.23 10.46
C PHE A 14 9.30 0.70 9.29
N GLY A 15 9.55 -0.61 9.21
CA GLY A 15 10.23 -1.20 8.04
C GLY A 15 9.57 -0.86 6.70
N HIS A 16 8.24 -0.89 6.61
CA HIS A 16 7.51 -0.51 5.39
C HIS A 16 7.67 0.98 5.09
N LEU A 17 7.47 1.83 6.10
CA LEU A 17 7.53 3.29 5.94
C LEU A 17 8.93 3.75 5.58
N ARG A 18 9.95 3.19 6.22
CA ARG A 18 11.35 3.53 5.97
C ARG A 18 11.76 3.15 4.57
N SER A 19 11.42 1.94 4.13
CA SER A 19 11.71 1.48 2.76
C SER A 19 11.02 2.37 1.71
N ALA A 20 9.74 2.72 1.93
CA ALA A 20 9.01 3.62 1.05
C ALA A 20 9.64 5.02 0.98
N LEU A 21 10.13 5.53 2.11
CA LEU A 21 10.82 6.82 2.17
C LEU A 21 12.17 6.78 1.47
N ASP A 22 13.00 5.78 1.76
CA ASP A 22 14.33 5.63 1.16
C ASP A 22 14.19 5.58 -0.37
N ILE A 23 13.26 4.78 -0.90
CA ILE A 23 12.94 4.76 -2.34
C ILE A 23 12.49 6.14 -2.85
N ALA A 24 11.64 6.84 -2.09
CA ALA A 24 11.17 8.17 -2.48
C ALA A 24 12.30 9.19 -2.58
N TYR A 25 13.33 9.09 -1.74
CA TYR A 25 14.48 9.99 -1.75
C TYR A 25 15.53 9.55 -2.78
N ASP A 26 15.90 8.28 -2.81
CA ASP A 26 16.95 7.73 -3.67
C ASP A 26 16.60 7.88 -5.16
N LEU A 27 15.32 7.75 -5.50
CA LEU A 27 14.82 7.91 -6.87
C LEU A 27 14.23 9.32 -7.14
N ASN A 28 14.37 10.25 -6.20
CA ASN A 28 13.83 11.61 -6.27
C ASN A 28 12.34 11.65 -6.69
N LEU A 29 11.54 10.77 -6.09
CA LEU A 29 10.10 10.69 -6.35
C LEU A 29 9.36 11.81 -5.62
N ALA A 30 8.27 12.27 -6.25
CA ALA A 30 7.38 13.23 -5.62
C ALA A 30 6.67 12.60 -4.41
N LYS A 31 6.22 11.35 -4.56
CA LYS A 31 5.52 10.57 -3.52
C LYS A 31 5.63 9.07 -3.81
N VAL A 32 5.55 8.26 -2.75
CA VAL A 32 5.31 6.82 -2.82
C VAL A 32 3.93 6.51 -2.24
N GLN A 33 3.11 5.80 -2.99
CA GLN A 33 1.79 5.35 -2.59
C GLN A 33 1.88 3.92 -2.05
N LEU A 34 1.48 3.70 -0.80
CA LEU A 34 1.33 2.38 -0.22
C LEU A 34 -0.03 1.81 -0.64
N MET A 35 -0.04 0.67 -1.32
CA MET A 35 -1.25 0.05 -1.85
C MET A 35 -1.52 -1.26 -1.10
N PRO A 36 -2.47 -1.31 -0.15
CA PRO A 36 -2.79 -2.53 0.56
C PRO A 36 -3.43 -3.56 -0.37
N ASN A 37 -2.83 -4.74 -0.42
CA ASN A 37 -3.32 -5.81 -1.27
C ASN A 37 -4.66 -6.35 -0.74
N SER A 38 -5.56 -6.71 -1.65
CA SER A 38 -6.78 -7.44 -1.30
C SER A 38 -6.41 -8.86 -0.87
N THR A 39 -6.99 -9.37 0.22
CA THR A 39 -6.74 -10.75 0.63
C THR A 39 -7.71 -11.67 -0.12
N PRO A 40 -7.24 -12.57 -0.98
CA PRO A 40 -8.14 -13.47 -1.71
C PRO A 40 -8.88 -14.38 -0.72
N PRO A 41 -10.17 -14.68 -0.95
CA PRO A 41 -10.99 -15.46 -0.02
C PRO A 41 -10.47 -16.89 0.21
N HIS A 42 -9.56 -17.38 -0.64
CA HIS A 42 -8.97 -18.71 -0.59
C HIS A 42 -7.58 -18.75 0.08
N LYS A 43 -7.04 -17.62 0.55
CA LYS A 43 -5.79 -17.57 1.33
C LYS A 43 -6.10 -17.40 2.82
N SER A 44 -5.15 -17.74 3.69
CA SER A 44 -5.21 -17.39 5.11
C SER A 44 -5.51 -15.91 5.25
N GLN A 45 -6.61 -15.57 5.93
CA GLN A 45 -7.03 -14.19 6.09
C GLN A 45 -5.98 -13.40 6.90
N ALA A 46 -5.74 -12.17 6.46
CA ALA A 46 -5.09 -11.17 7.30
C ALA A 46 -5.86 -11.07 8.63
N GLN A 47 -5.14 -10.86 9.73
CA GLN A 47 -5.72 -10.67 11.05
C GLN A 47 -6.56 -9.38 11.10
N ALA A 48 -6.08 -8.30 10.47
CA ALA A 48 -6.82 -7.07 10.31
C ALA A 48 -7.66 -7.06 9.02
N SER A 49 -8.89 -6.56 9.11
CA SER A 49 -9.75 -6.34 7.95
C SER A 49 -9.15 -5.33 6.98
N ASP A 50 -9.55 -5.38 5.71
CA ASP A 50 -9.13 -4.43 4.67
C ASP A 50 -9.31 -2.96 5.12
N GLN A 51 -10.44 -2.68 5.79
CA GLN A 51 -10.72 -1.35 6.36
C GLN A 51 -9.77 -0.99 7.50
N GLN A 52 -9.44 -1.94 8.38
CA GLN A 52 -8.48 -1.71 9.46
C GLN A 52 -7.08 -1.46 8.91
N ARG A 53 -6.64 -2.25 7.92
CA ARG A 53 -5.33 -2.06 7.27
C ARG A 53 -5.25 -0.70 6.58
N LEU A 54 -6.31 -0.29 5.88
CA LEU A 54 -6.40 1.03 5.26
C LEU A 54 -6.37 2.16 6.30
N ALA A 55 -7.10 2.02 7.41
CA ALA A 55 -7.10 3.00 8.50
C ALA A 55 -5.71 3.12 9.15
N MET A 56 -5.05 2.00 9.42
CA MET A 56 -3.69 1.98 9.98
C MET A 56 -2.68 2.65 9.03
N LEU A 57 -2.76 2.37 7.73
CA LEU A 57 -1.92 3.03 6.72
C LEU A 57 -2.14 4.54 6.68
N ASN A 58 -3.40 4.99 6.64
CA ASN A 58 -3.71 6.43 6.64
C ASN A 58 -3.16 7.14 7.88
N LEU A 59 -3.28 6.52 9.06
CA LEU A 59 -2.69 7.06 10.29
C LEU A 59 -1.16 7.10 10.20
N ALA A 60 -0.54 6.03 9.70
CA ALA A 60 0.91 5.91 9.57
C ALA A 60 1.52 6.92 8.57
N THR A 61 0.81 7.28 7.50
CA THR A 61 1.29 8.23 6.49
C THR A 61 0.85 9.67 6.73
N SER A 62 -0.08 9.94 7.65
CA SER A 62 -0.73 11.25 7.86
C SER A 62 0.24 12.43 8.08
N LYS A 63 1.44 12.18 8.60
CA LYS A 63 2.44 13.21 8.92
C LYS A 63 3.60 13.29 7.92
N CYS A 64 3.50 12.60 6.78
CA CYS A 64 4.58 12.54 5.82
C CYS A 64 4.11 12.80 4.39
N ASP A 65 4.46 13.97 3.86
CA ASP A 65 4.03 14.40 2.54
C ASP A 65 4.60 13.56 1.39
N LYS A 66 5.72 12.85 1.62
CA LYS A 66 6.31 11.93 0.64
C LYS A 66 5.63 10.58 0.58
N LEU A 67 4.72 10.28 1.53
CA LEU A 67 3.97 9.04 1.55
C LEU A 67 2.48 9.30 1.30
N GLY A 68 1.80 8.30 0.77
CA GLY A 68 0.35 8.31 0.59
C GLY A 68 -0.19 6.88 0.60
N VAL A 69 -1.51 6.77 0.51
CA VAL A 69 -2.19 5.47 0.49
C VAL A 69 -3.08 5.41 -0.74
N ASP A 70 -3.02 4.30 -1.45
CA ASP A 70 -3.85 4.02 -2.62
C ASP A 70 -4.74 2.81 -2.35
N SER A 71 -6.05 3.02 -2.21
CA SER A 71 -7.01 1.98 -1.84
C SER A 71 -7.63 1.26 -3.04
N ARG A 72 -7.16 1.50 -4.28
CA ARG A 72 -7.80 0.96 -5.50
C ARG A 72 -7.97 -0.56 -5.49
N GLU A 73 -7.02 -1.28 -4.91
CA GLU A 73 -7.04 -2.74 -4.88
C GLU A 73 -8.10 -3.29 -3.91
N LEU A 74 -8.43 -2.54 -2.86
CA LEU A 74 -9.48 -2.89 -1.90
C LEU A 74 -10.89 -2.57 -2.45
N ILE A 75 -11.00 -1.54 -3.28
CA ILE A 75 -12.28 -1.11 -3.87
C ILE A 75 -12.73 -2.05 -5.00
N SER A 76 -11.79 -2.72 -5.67
CA SER A 76 -12.11 -3.44 -6.92
C SER A 76 -12.97 -4.69 -6.72
N GLY A 77 -13.07 -5.27 -5.51
CA GLY A 77 -13.93 -6.44 -5.22
C GLY A 77 -13.63 -7.70 -6.07
N GLY A 78 -12.69 -7.62 -7.00
CA GLY A 78 -12.28 -8.65 -7.94
C GLY A 78 -10.83 -9.00 -7.69
N LEU A 79 -10.54 -10.30 -7.82
CA LEU A 79 -9.20 -10.89 -7.76
C LEU A 79 -8.17 -9.98 -8.46
N SER A 80 -7.30 -9.33 -7.69
CA SER A 80 -6.14 -8.61 -8.22
C SER A 80 -4.98 -9.60 -8.36
N TRP A 81 -4.54 -9.77 -9.60
CA TRP A 81 -3.31 -10.45 -9.99
C TRP A 81 -2.37 -9.33 -10.45
N GLU A 82 -1.09 -9.42 -10.09
CA GLU A 82 -0.05 -8.37 -10.24
C GLU A 82 0.13 -7.81 -11.67
N TRP A 83 -0.57 -8.33 -12.68
CA TRP A 83 -0.38 -8.05 -14.09
C TRP A 83 -1.15 -6.83 -14.66
N ILE A 84 -2.14 -6.25 -13.95
CA ILE A 84 -3.00 -5.20 -14.53
C ILE A 84 -2.45 -3.77 -14.37
N LEU A 85 -1.48 -3.55 -13.47
CA LEU A 85 -1.05 -2.18 -13.13
C LEU A 85 -0.03 -1.53 -14.10
N CYS A 86 0.52 -2.26 -15.08
CA CYS A 86 1.46 -1.71 -16.07
C CYS A 86 0.83 -1.24 -17.40
N SER A 87 -0.50 -1.20 -17.51
CA SER A 87 -1.19 -0.85 -18.76
C SER A 87 -2.12 0.35 -18.63
N VAL A 88 -1.61 1.52 -18.18
CA VAL A 88 -2.18 2.83 -18.54
C VAL A 88 -1.15 3.94 -18.39
#